data_AF-A0A2N2MP79-F1
#
_entry.id   AF-A0A2N2MP79-F1
#
_cell.length_a   1.000
_cell.length_b   1.000
_cell.length_c   1.000
_cell.angle_alpha   90.00
_cell.angle_beta   90.00
_cell.angle_gamma   90.00
#
_symmetry.space_group_name_H-M   'P 1'
#
loop_
_entity.id
_entity.type
_entity.pdbx_description
1 polymer ?
#
loop_
_entity_poly.entity_id
_entity_poly.type
_entity_poly.pdbx_seq_one_letter_code
_entity_poly.pdbx_strand_id
1 'polypeptide(L)'
;MYNQIRSDEFKRAIVQKMCMPGGKSNVELSREIGVSEQTLYNWRKMIQNEVSRDYLERSPRGWKLSDKYQAVMDAANLSGEALGIWLRKTGVQTTHIELWKKECKSVLAHNVYKEECKALKLKNAELEKEINRKDKTIAEVTALLVLKKKAKALGLVED
;
A
#
# COMPACT_ATOMS: atom_id res chain seq x y z
N MET A 1 33.15 24.80 -24.92
CA MET A 1 32.91 25.00 -23.47
C MET A 1 31.48 25.47 -23.15
N TYR A 2 30.81 26.27 -23.99
CA TYR A 2 29.43 26.74 -23.75
C TYR A 2 28.31 25.70 -23.94
N ASN A 3 28.55 24.58 -24.62
CA ASN A 3 27.52 23.56 -24.87
C ASN A 3 27.30 22.58 -23.70
N GLN A 4 28.19 22.54 -22.70
CA GLN A 4 28.06 21.62 -21.56
C GLN A 4 27.05 22.14 -20.51
N ILE A 5 26.97 23.47 -20.35
CA ILE A 5 26.12 24.15 -19.36
C ILE A 5 24.62 24.00 -19.70
N ARG A 6 24.29 23.70 -20.97
CA ARG A 6 22.90 23.53 -21.44
C ARG A 6 22.45 22.08 -21.58
N SER A 7 23.30 21.10 -21.23
CA SER A 7 22.88 19.70 -21.21
C SER A 7 21.80 19.46 -20.16
N ASP A 8 20.82 18.62 -20.45
CA ASP A 8 19.72 18.33 -19.54
C ASP A 8 20.20 17.59 -18.29
N GLU A 9 21.27 16.80 -18.39
CA GLU A 9 21.93 16.17 -17.23
C GLU A 9 22.52 17.21 -16.27
N PHE A 10 23.13 18.27 -16.80
CA PHE A 10 23.68 19.36 -16.00
C PHE A 10 22.58 20.11 -15.27
N LYS A 11 21.49 20.48 -15.96
CA LYS A 11 20.34 21.14 -15.34
C LYS A 11 19.74 20.28 -14.22
N ARG A 12 19.58 18.97 -14.45
CA ARG A 12 19.09 18.01 -13.45
C ARG A 12 20.00 17.97 -12.22
N ALA A 13 21.32 17.90 -12.41
CA ALA A 13 22.27 17.87 -11.30
C ALA A 13 22.23 19.15 -10.45
N ILE A 14 22.08 20.33 -11.09
CA ILE A 14 21.97 21.60 -10.37
C ILE A 14 20.63 21.70 -9.61
N VAL A 15 19.51 21.34 -10.24
CA VAL A 15 18.20 21.31 -9.59
C VAL A 15 18.18 20.30 -8.44
N GLN A 16 18.84 19.15 -8.59
CA GLN A 16 19.01 18.19 -7.50
C GLN A 16 19.74 18.82 -6.31
N LYS A 17 20.89 19.47 -6.54
CA LYS A 17 21.64 20.17 -5.48
C LYS A 17 20.82 21.25 -4.77
N MET A 18 19.93 21.92 -5.50
CA MET A 18 19.00 22.93 -4.97
C MET A 18 17.89 22.34 -4.10
N CYS A 19 17.44 21.12 -4.41
CA CYS A 19 16.30 20.47 -3.76
C CYS A 19 16.70 19.53 -2.61
N MET A 20 18.01 19.33 -2.36
CA MET A 20 18.46 18.57 -1.19
C MET A 20 18.15 19.30 0.13
N PRO A 21 17.94 18.58 1.24
CA PRO A 21 17.87 19.19 2.57
C PRO A 21 19.17 19.97 2.86
N GLY A 22 19.07 21.29 3.10
CA GLY A 22 20.24 22.17 3.25
C GLY A 22 20.91 22.55 1.92
N GLY A 23 20.21 22.41 0.79
CA GLY A 23 20.70 22.78 -0.54
C GLY A 23 20.99 24.28 -0.69
N LYS A 24 21.91 24.60 -1.60
CA LYS A 24 22.35 25.99 -1.88
C LYS A 24 21.23 26.83 -2.49
N SER A 25 21.22 28.11 -2.15
CA SER A 25 20.26 29.08 -2.70
C SER A 25 20.55 29.39 -4.18
N ASN A 26 19.56 29.94 -4.89
CA ASN A 26 19.75 30.36 -6.29
C ASN A 26 20.89 31.39 -6.43
N VAL A 27 21.03 32.27 -5.43
CA VAL A 27 22.05 33.33 -5.37
C VAL A 27 23.45 32.73 -5.27
N GLU A 28 23.63 31.74 -4.39
CA GLU A 28 24.92 31.07 -4.20
C GLU A 28 25.33 30.29 -5.45
N LEU A 29 24.40 29.54 -6.05
CA LEU A 29 24.66 28.77 -7.27
C LEU A 29 24.90 29.66 -8.49
N SER A 30 24.23 30.81 -8.55
CA SER A 30 24.47 31.82 -9.59
C SER A 30 25.91 32.32 -9.56
N ARG A 31 26.44 32.62 -8.36
CA ARG A 31 27.84 33.06 -8.17
C ARG A 31 28.85 31.96 -8.46
N GLU A 32 28.54 30.71 -8.11
CA GLU A 32 29.44 29.57 -8.29
C GLU A 32 29.54 29.10 -9.75
N ILE A 33 28.41 29.10 -10.47
CA ILE A 33 28.30 28.50 -11.80
C ILE A 33 28.29 29.57 -12.91
N GLY A 34 28.00 30.83 -12.57
CA GLY A 34 27.91 31.94 -13.51
C GLY A 34 26.61 31.93 -14.34
N VAL A 35 25.55 31.28 -13.86
CA VAL A 35 24.24 31.23 -14.51
C VAL A 35 23.28 32.15 -13.78
N SER A 36 22.56 33.00 -14.52
CA SER A 36 21.58 33.93 -13.91
C SER A 36 20.57 33.23 -13.00
N GLU A 37 20.22 33.90 -11.89
CA GLU A 37 19.25 33.38 -10.92
C GLU A 37 17.89 33.07 -11.56
N GLN A 38 17.49 33.87 -12.56
CA GLN A 38 16.25 33.65 -13.31
C GLN A 38 16.27 32.33 -14.09
N THR A 39 17.42 31.96 -14.66
CA THR A 39 17.57 30.70 -15.39
C THR A 39 17.52 29.52 -14.43
N LEU A 40 18.18 29.62 -13.28
CA LEU A 40 18.13 28.61 -12.21
C LEU A 40 16.71 28.42 -11.66
N TYR A 41 15.97 29.53 -11.48
CA TYR A 41 14.56 29.50 -11.08
C TYR A 41 13.69 28.75 -12.09
N ASN A 42 13.86 29.05 -13.39
CA ASN A 42 13.13 28.38 -14.46
C ASN A 42 13.44 26.88 -14.52
N TRP A 43 14.72 26.49 -14.39
CA TRP A 43 15.12 25.07 -14.37
C TRP A 43 14.52 24.34 -13.18
N ARG A 44 14.55 24.94 -11.99
CA ARG A 44 13.90 24.38 -10.79
C ARG A 44 12.41 24.17 -11.06
N LYS A 45 11.70 25.19 -11.52
CA LYS A 45 10.25 25.10 -11.79
C LYS A 45 9.90 23.99 -12.80
N MET A 46 10.73 23.80 -13.82
CA MET A 46 10.47 22.81 -14.87
C MET A 46 10.78 21.37 -14.44
N ILE A 47 11.87 21.15 -13.68
CA ILE A 47 12.46 19.82 -13.50
C ILE A 47 12.38 19.35 -12.03
N GLN A 48 12.03 20.21 -11.07
CA GLN A 48 11.97 19.87 -9.64
C GLN A 48 11.08 18.66 -9.34
N ASN A 49 9.92 18.56 -9.99
CA ASN A 49 8.99 17.44 -9.77
C ASN A 49 9.56 16.12 -10.31
N GLU A 50 10.24 16.17 -11.46
CA GLU A 50 10.88 15.00 -12.06
C GLU A 50 12.08 14.54 -11.20
N VAL A 51 12.92 15.48 -10.78
CA VAL A 51 14.09 15.20 -9.92
C VAL A 51 13.67 14.67 -8.55
N SER A 52 12.59 15.21 -7.97
CA SER A 52 12.07 14.72 -6.69
C SER A 52 11.50 13.31 -6.83
N ARG A 53 10.84 13.00 -7.95
CA ARG A 53 10.31 11.65 -8.21
C ARG A 53 11.45 10.64 -8.41
N ASP A 54 12.44 10.97 -9.23
CA ASP A 54 13.63 10.13 -9.47
C ASP A 54 14.40 9.88 -8.17
N TYR A 55 14.54 10.90 -7.31
CA TYR A 55 15.12 10.74 -5.97
C TYR A 55 14.30 9.80 -5.08
N LEU A 56 12.97 9.94 -5.08
CA LEU A 56 12.08 9.07 -4.31
C LEU A 56 12.15 7.62 -4.80
N GLU A 57 12.13 7.39 -6.12
CA GLU A 57 12.23 6.06 -6.74
C GLU A 57 13.56 5.38 -6.42
N ARG A 58 14.67 6.13 -6.36
CA ARG A 58 15.98 5.61 -5.95
C ARG A 58 16.10 5.40 -4.43
N SER A 59 15.31 6.11 -3.64
CA SER A 59 15.29 5.96 -2.19
C SER A 59 14.56 4.68 -1.78
N PRO A 60 14.95 4.00 -0.68
CA PRO A 60 14.21 2.88 -0.10
C PRO A 60 12.70 3.14 0.10
N ARG A 61 12.29 4.42 0.18
CA ARG A 61 10.88 4.83 0.29
C ARG A 61 10.06 4.68 -1.00
N GLY A 62 10.66 4.83 -2.18
CA GLY A 62 9.96 4.69 -3.46
C GLY A 62 9.96 3.28 -4.03
N TRP A 63 10.56 2.31 -3.33
CA TRP A 63 10.62 0.94 -3.79
C TRP A 63 9.23 0.29 -3.80
N LYS A 64 8.92 -0.44 -4.88
CA LYS A 64 7.68 -1.19 -4.98
C LYS A 64 7.73 -2.40 -4.04
N LEU A 65 6.55 -2.94 -3.68
CA LEU A 65 6.47 -4.10 -2.79
C LEU A 65 7.23 -5.32 -3.35
N SER A 66 7.23 -5.51 -4.67
CA SER A 66 8.01 -6.57 -5.34
C SER A 66 9.51 -6.40 -5.11
N ASP A 67 10.02 -5.18 -5.27
CA ASP A 67 11.45 -4.88 -5.11
C ASP A 67 11.88 -5.02 -3.65
N LYS A 68 11.02 -4.56 -2.73
CA LYS A 68 11.20 -4.76 -1.28
C LYS A 68 11.25 -6.24 -0.92
N TYR A 69 10.34 -7.05 -1.48
CA TYR A 69 10.32 -8.49 -1.24
C TYR A 69 11.61 -9.15 -1.74
N GLN A 70 12.04 -8.83 -2.97
CA GLN A 70 13.29 -9.35 -3.52
C GLN A 70 14.49 -8.97 -2.64
N ALA A 71 14.57 -7.71 -2.19
CA ALA A 71 15.61 -7.27 -1.26
C ALA A 71 15.59 -8.03 0.07
N VAL A 72 14.42 -8.36 0.62
CA VAL A 72 14.32 -9.18 1.83
C VAL A 72 14.83 -10.60 1.57
N MET A 73 14.56 -11.18 0.41
CA MET A 73 15.04 -12.52 0.04
C MET A 73 16.55 -12.52 -0.19
N ASP A 74 17.08 -11.53 -0.91
CA ASP A 74 18.51 -11.36 -1.15
C ASP A 74 19.26 -11.16 0.17
N ALA A 75 18.74 -10.31 1.06
CA ALA A 75 19.30 -10.09 2.39
C ALA A 75 19.22 -11.34 3.28
N ALA A 76 18.21 -12.20 3.11
CA ALA A 76 18.11 -13.46 3.85
C ALA A 76 19.15 -14.50 3.40
N ASN A 77 19.60 -14.44 2.14
CA ASN A 77 20.63 -15.32 1.60
C ASN A 77 22.05 -14.85 1.94
N LEU A 78 22.21 -13.64 2.48
CA LEU A 78 23.51 -13.04 2.81
C LEU A 78 23.70 -12.96 4.33
N SER A 79 24.88 -13.31 4.83
CA SER A 79 25.22 -13.24 6.25
C SER A 79 26.54 -12.50 6.49
N GLY A 80 26.66 -11.84 7.65
CA GLY A 80 27.89 -11.21 8.11
C GLY A 80 28.35 -10.06 7.20
N GLU A 81 29.60 -10.13 6.74
CA GLU A 81 30.24 -9.07 5.96
C GLU A 81 29.58 -8.85 4.59
N ALA A 82 29.15 -9.93 3.94
CA ALA A 82 28.48 -9.86 2.63
C ALA A 82 27.18 -9.06 2.69
N LEU A 83 26.42 -9.19 3.79
CA LEU A 83 25.22 -8.40 4.03
C LEU A 83 25.54 -6.90 4.19
N GLY A 84 26.59 -6.58 4.95
CA GLY A 84 27.04 -5.20 5.13
C GLY A 84 27.50 -4.53 3.83
N ILE A 85 28.21 -5.27 2.96
CA ILE A 85 28.59 -4.79 1.63
C ILE A 85 27.36 -4.55 0.77
N TRP A 86 26.42 -5.50 0.77
CA TRP A 86 25.19 -5.39 -0.01
C TRP A 86 24.33 -4.19 0.41
N LEU A 87 24.13 -4.00 1.72
CA LEU A 87 23.36 -2.87 2.27
C LEU A 87 23.95 -1.51 1.85
N ARG A 88 25.29 -1.38 1.88
CA ARG A 88 25.97 -0.16 1.41
C ARG A 88 25.82 0.05 -0.09
N LYS A 89 25.90 -1.03 -0.88
CA LYS A 89 25.75 -0.99 -2.34
C LYS A 89 24.34 -0.60 -2.77
N THR A 90 23.32 -1.10 -2.07
CA THR A 90 21.91 -0.82 -2.38
C THR A 90 21.39 0.46 -1.74
N GLY A 91 22.13 1.04 -0.79
CA GLY A 91 21.68 2.22 -0.04
C GLY A 91 20.56 1.91 0.96
N VAL A 92 20.38 0.63 1.31
CA VAL A 92 19.35 0.15 2.23
C VAL A 92 19.97 -0.10 3.60
N GLN A 93 19.22 0.19 4.66
CA GLN A 93 19.64 -0.09 6.04
C GLN A 93 18.95 -1.34 6.57
N THR A 94 19.55 -2.01 7.55
CA THR A 94 18.98 -3.21 8.18
C THR A 94 17.56 -2.98 8.71
N THR A 95 17.29 -1.79 9.26
CA THR A 95 15.97 -1.36 9.73
C THR A 95 14.90 -1.38 8.62
N HIS A 96 15.27 -1.04 7.38
CA HIS A 96 14.38 -1.11 6.22
C HIS A 96 14.04 -2.56 5.88
N ILE A 97 15.03 -3.47 5.92
CA ILE A 97 14.81 -4.90 5.64
C ILE A 97 13.85 -5.51 6.66
N GLU A 98 14.03 -5.20 7.94
CA GLU A 98 13.13 -5.67 9.01
C GLU A 98 11.71 -5.12 8.84
N LEU A 99 11.58 -3.84 8.48
CA LEU A 99 10.30 -3.21 8.20
C LEU A 99 9.61 -3.90 7.02
N TRP A 100 10.30 -4.09 5.90
CA TRP A 100 9.75 -4.72 4.70
C TRP A 100 9.37 -6.17 4.93
N LYS A 101 10.12 -6.90 5.77
CA LYS A 101 9.74 -8.25 6.20
C LYS A 101 8.40 -8.25 6.94
N LYS A 102 8.14 -7.26 7.80
CA LYS A 102 6.84 -7.10 8.49
C LYS A 102 5.74 -6.68 7.51
N GLU A 103 6.00 -5.75 6.61
CA GLU A 103 5.07 -5.32 5.57
C GLU A 103 4.62 -6.51 4.70
N CYS A 104 5.57 -7.32 4.21
CA CYS A 104 5.26 -8.50 3.39
C CYS A 104 4.38 -9.51 4.15
N LYS A 105 4.70 -9.80 5.42
CA LYS A 105 3.89 -10.69 6.26
C LYS A 105 2.48 -10.14 6.50
N SER A 106 2.36 -8.83 6.74
CA SER A 106 1.08 -8.17 6.97
C SER A 106 0.17 -8.23 5.73
N VAL A 107 0.73 -8.02 4.53
CA VAL A 107 -0.02 -8.13 3.27
C VAL A 107 -0.55 -9.54 3.07
N LEU A 108 0.28 -10.57 3.31
CA LEU A 108 -0.15 -11.96 3.22
C LEU A 108 -1.28 -12.27 4.21
N ALA A 109 -1.13 -11.87 5.48
CA ALA A 109 -2.15 -12.06 6.50
C ALA A 109 -3.47 -11.34 6.12
N HIS A 110 -3.40 -10.09 5.64
CA HIS A 110 -4.58 -9.33 5.25
C HIS A 110 -5.36 -10.00 4.11
N ASN A 111 -4.67 -10.57 3.13
CA ASN A 111 -5.32 -11.28 2.02
C ASN A 111 -6.06 -12.54 2.50
N VAL A 112 -5.45 -13.32 3.39
CA VAL A 112 -6.10 -14.49 4.01
C VAL A 112 -7.34 -14.08 4.78
N TYR A 113 -7.24 -13.07 5.65
CA TYR A 113 -8.40 -12.56 6.40
C TYR A 113 -9.50 -12.04 5.48
N LYS A 114 -9.16 -11.38 4.36
CA LYS A 114 -10.13 -10.86 3.40
C LYS A 114 -10.91 -11.97 2.71
N GLU A 115 -10.24 -13.06 2.35
CA GLU A 115 -10.88 -14.24 1.74
C GLU A 115 -11.77 -14.97 2.75
N GLU A 116 -11.28 -15.18 3.98
CA GLU A 116 -12.04 -15.80 5.06
C GLU A 116 -13.28 -14.97 5.42
N CYS A 117 -13.15 -13.65 5.56
CA CYS A 117 -14.28 -12.76 5.80
C CYS A 117 -15.33 -12.82 4.69
N LYS A 118 -14.93 -12.98 3.42
CA LYS A 118 -15.88 -13.14 2.31
C LYS A 118 -16.62 -14.47 2.41
N ALA A 119 -15.90 -15.56 2.67
CA ALA A 119 -16.49 -16.89 2.85
C ALA A 119 -17.48 -16.92 4.02
N LEU A 120 -17.11 -16.33 5.16
CA LEU A 120 -17.97 -16.23 6.33
C LEU A 120 -19.23 -15.40 6.07
N LYS A 121 -19.12 -14.28 5.35
CA LYS A 121 -20.29 -13.46 4.97
C LYS A 121 -21.28 -14.23 4.09
N LEU A 122 -20.78 -14.99 3.12
CA LEU A 122 -21.63 -15.83 2.26
C LEU A 122 -22.33 -16.92 3.08
N LYS A 123 -21.59 -17.58 3.97
CA LYS A 123 -22.13 -18.61 4.85
C LYS A 123 -23.20 -18.06 5.80
N ASN A 124 -22.96 -16.90 6.40
CA ASN A 124 -23.96 -16.24 7.24
C ASN A 124 -25.23 -15.89 6.46
N ALA A 125 -25.11 -15.32 5.26
CA ALA A 125 -26.27 -15.00 4.44
C ALA A 125 -27.08 -16.25 4.04
N GLU A 126 -26.43 -17.39 3.81
CA GLU A 126 -27.12 -18.65 3.52
C GLU A 126 -27.83 -19.20 4.76
N LEU A 127 -27.15 -19.18 5.91
CA LEU A 127 -27.75 -19.61 7.18
C LEU A 127 -28.94 -18.74 7.59
N GLU A 128 -28.86 -17.42 7.39
CA GLU A 128 -29.97 -16.49 7.63
C GLU A 128 -31.18 -16.80 6.75
N LYS A 129 -30.97 -17.16 5.48
CA LYS A 129 -32.06 -17.59 4.58
C LYS A 129 -32.67 -18.91 5.03
N GLU A 130 -31.85 -19.85 5.47
CA GLU A 130 -32.32 -21.14 5.94
C GLU A 130 -33.15 -21.00 7.22
N ILE A 131 -32.70 -20.14 8.16
CA ILE A 131 -33.46 -19.78 9.36
C ILE A 131 -34.82 -19.17 8.96
N ASN A 132 -34.85 -18.17 8.08
CA ASN A 132 -36.09 -17.53 7.65
C ASN A 132 -37.09 -18.52 7.02
N ARG A 133 -36.59 -19.49 6.23
CA ARG A 133 -37.45 -20.54 5.64
C ARG A 133 -38.03 -21.44 6.72
N LYS A 134 -37.20 -21.87 7.68
CA LYS A 134 -37.63 -22.72 8.79
C LYS A 134 -38.63 -22.00 9.70
N ASP A 135 -38.37 -20.74 10.04
CA ASP A 135 -39.27 -19.92 10.87
C ASP A 135 -40.64 -19.72 10.21
N LYS A 136 -40.68 -19.55 8.87
CA LYS A 136 -41.93 -19.49 8.12
C LYS A 136 -42.74 -20.78 8.26
N THR A 137 -42.11 -21.94 8.06
CA THR A 137 -42.77 -23.23 8.21
C THR A 137 -43.24 -23.47 9.65
N ILE A 138 -42.42 -23.11 10.64
CA ILE A 138 -42.79 -23.20 12.05
C ILE A 138 -44.00 -22.31 12.35
N ALA A 139 -44.05 -21.09 11.82
CA ALA A 139 -45.17 -20.18 11.98
C ALA A 139 -46.46 -20.73 11.35
N GLU A 140 -46.37 -21.29 10.14
CA GLU A 140 -47.50 -21.93 9.45
C GLU A 140 -48.05 -23.12 10.25
N VAL A 141 -47.18 -24.02 10.71
CA VAL A 141 -47.57 -25.18 11.55
C VAL A 141 -48.18 -24.73 12.88
N THR A 142 -47.58 -23.71 13.51
CA THR A 142 -48.10 -23.16 14.77
C THR A 142 -49.48 -22.54 14.57
N ALA A 143 -49.72 -21.81 13.48
CA ALA A 143 -51.02 -21.25 13.16
C ALA A 143 -52.07 -22.35 12.96
N LEU A 144 -51.75 -23.43 12.23
CA LEU A 144 -52.63 -24.58 12.05
C LEU A 144 -52.97 -25.26 13.39
N LEU A 145 -51.97 -25.47 14.26
CA LEU A 145 -52.18 -26.04 15.60
C LEU A 145 -53.08 -25.16 16.47
N VAL A 146 -52.88 -23.84 16.44
CA VAL A 146 -53.73 -22.88 17.18
C VAL A 146 -55.16 -22.91 16.65
N LEU A 147 -55.37 -22.93 15.34
CA LEU A 147 -56.69 -23.03 14.73
C LEU A 147 -57.38 -24.35 15.10
N LYS A 148 -56.68 -25.48 15.02
CA LYS A 148 -57.21 -26.79 15.45
C LYS A 148 -57.64 -26.77 16.92
N LYS A 149 -56.83 -26.19 17.80
CA LYS A 149 -57.15 -26.05 19.22
C LYS A 149 -58.40 -25.18 19.43
N LYS A 150 -58.53 -24.06 18.71
CA LYS A 150 -59.71 -23.19 18.77
C LYS A 150 -60.98 -23.88 18.26
N ALA A 151 -60.90 -24.61 17.14
CA ALA A 151 -62.03 -25.34 16.57
C ALA A 151 -62.55 -26.43 17.52
N LYS A 152 -61.63 -27.17 18.17
CA LYS A 152 -61.98 -28.15 19.21
C LYS A 152 -62.67 -27.49 20.41
N ALA A 153 -62.19 -26.33 20.88
CA ALA A 153 -62.80 -25.61 21.99
C ALA A 153 -64.22 -25.09 21.69
N LEU A 154 -64.54 -24.87 20.41
CA LEU A 154 -65.87 -24.45 19.96
C LEU A 154 -66.79 -25.61 19.60
N GLY A 155 -66.35 -26.87 19.75
CA GLY A 155 -67.13 -28.06 19.40
C GLY A 155 -67.34 -28.28 17.90
N LEU A 156 -66.52 -27.66 17.05
CA LEU A 156 -66.64 -27.74 15.59
C LEU A 156 -65.94 -28.96 14.98
N VAL A 157 -65.19 -29.72 15.78
CA VAL A 157 -64.44 -30.91 15.35
C VAL A 157 -64.48 -31.94 16.48
N GLU A 158 -64.99 -33.15 16.20
CA GLU A 158 -64.93 -34.31 17.12
C GLU A 158 -63.55 -35.00 17.05
N ASP A 159 -63.20 -35.73 18.12
CA ASP A 159 -61.86 -36.28 18.41
C ASP A 159 -61.23 -37.12 17.27
#